data_AF-A0A412XUY5-F1
#
_entry.id   AF-A0A412XUY5-F1
#
_cell.length_a   1.000
_cell.length_b   1.000
_cell.length_c   1.000
_cell.angle_alpha   90.00
_cell.angle_beta   90.00
_cell.angle_gamma   90.00
#
_symmetry.space_group_name_H-M   'P 1'
#
loop_
_entity.id
_entity.type
_entity.pdbx_description
1 polymer ?
#
loop_
_entity_poly.entity_id
_entity_poly.type
_entity_poly.pdbx_seq_one_letter_code
_entity_poly.pdbx_strand_id
1 'polypeptide(L)'
;MKNLRKYTLVLYVVICTLLSSCADGLLVNTNPILALEKSDNNGEFTILAAKQWYENIQVPEITNNFAGGEEGEKIYPYWDMAIVNTKGRFEAVEAPIIVKKRYINVDSLTYKKWDMDIKTDYALAVKIVVLKDNVTNHVRSFIMEIVGTYEYMQKGTIYKNNYLFRDPELEGIVMFYTLKGKPINGWRYARGKIIKKILP
;
A
#
# COMPACT_ATOMS: atom_id res chain seq x y z
N MET A 1 -29.08 11.41 -45.73
CA MET A 1 -28.63 10.62 -44.56
C MET A 1 -27.20 10.04 -44.76
N LYS A 2 -26.17 10.87 -44.94
CA LYS A 2 -24.76 10.38 -45.03
C LYS A 2 -23.79 11.08 -44.08
N ASN A 3 -24.21 12.16 -43.42
CA ASN A 3 -23.34 12.94 -42.52
C ASN A 3 -23.44 12.54 -41.04
N LEU A 4 -24.53 11.91 -40.58
CA LEU A 4 -24.69 11.56 -39.16
C LEU A 4 -23.73 10.44 -38.71
N ARG A 5 -23.37 9.51 -39.61
CA ARG A 5 -22.50 8.35 -39.32
C ARG A 5 -21.02 8.73 -39.13
N LYS A 6 -20.57 9.86 -39.70
CA LYS A 6 -19.18 10.34 -39.56
C LYS A 6 -18.92 10.99 -38.20
N TYR A 7 -19.90 11.72 -37.65
CA TYR A 7 -19.75 12.35 -36.34
C TYR A 7 -19.82 11.34 -35.18
N THR A 8 -20.58 10.25 -35.31
CA THR A 8 -20.63 9.18 -34.29
C THR A 8 -19.29 8.44 -34.18
N LEU A 9 -18.58 8.24 -35.30
CA LEU A 9 -17.30 7.53 -35.32
C LEU A 9 -16.16 8.39 -34.71
N VAL A 10 -16.19 9.70 -34.97
CA VAL A 10 -15.23 10.66 -34.37
C VAL A 10 -15.44 10.78 -32.85
N LEU A 11 -16.69 10.74 -32.38
CA LEU A 11 -17.01 10.80 -30.95
C LEU A 11 -16.48 9.57 -30.18
N TYR A 12 -16.55 8.37 -30.78
CA TYR A 12 -16.01 7.14 -30.17
C TYR A 12 -14.48 7.15 -30.08
N VAL A 13 -13.79 7.66 -31.10
CA VAL A 13 -12.31 7.72 -31.08
C VAL A 13 -11.81 8.70 -30.01
N VAL A 14 -12.50 9.83 -29.80
CA VAL A 14 -12.14 10.80 -28.75
C VAL A 14 -12.43 10.27 -27.33
N ILE A 15 -13.47 9.45 -27.16
CA ILE A 15 -13.78 8.82 -25.86
C ILE A 15 -12.76 7.69 -25.55
N CYS A 16 -12.29 6.95 -26.56
CA CYS A 16 -11.26 5.92 -26.37
C CYS A 16 -9.88 6.51 -26.03
N THR A 17 -9.52 7.68 -26.54
CA THR A 17 -8.24 8.33 -26.17
C THR A 17 -8.27 8.98 -24.78
N LEU A 18 -9.43 9.44 -24.31
CA LEU A 18 -9.58 9.96 -22.94
C LEU A 18 -9.60 8.86 -21.85
N LEU A 19 -9.99 7.64 -22.19
CA LEU A 19 -9.94 6.49 -21.27
C LEU A 19 -8.56 5.82 -21.21
N SER A 20 -7.66 6.16 -22.14
CA SER A 20 -6.32 5.57 -22.22
C SER A 20 -5.24 6.40 -21.48
N SER A 21 -5.57 7.59 -20.97
CA SER A 21 -4.60 8.44 -20.25
C SER A 21 -4.50 8.16 -18.74
N CYS A 22 -5.05 7.04 -18.27
CA CYS A 22 -4.91 6.56 -16.89
C CYS A 22 -4.22 5.19 -16.85
N ALA A 23 -3.06 5.08 -17.48
CA ALA A 23 -2.22 3.88 -17.34
C ALA A 23 -0.71 4.16 -17.35
N ASP A 24 -0.27 5.42 -17.35
CA ASP A 24 1.15 5.74 -17.33
C ASP A 24 1.56 6.38 -16.01
N GLY A 25 2.23 5.57 -15.18
CA GLY A 25 2.90 6.03 -13.98
C GLY A 25 2.96 4.98 -12.88
N LEU A 26 3.68 3.88 -13.13
CA LEU A 26 4.45 3.07 -12.15
C LEU A 26 4.72 1.67 -12.73
N LEU A 27 5.54 1.61 -13.78
CA LEU A 27 6.27 0.39 -14.12
C LEU A 27 7.71 0.56 -13.63
N VAL A 28 7.94 0.22 -12.35
CA VAL A 28 9.30 -0.13 -11.93
C VAL A 28 9.53 -1.55 -12.43
N ASN A 29 10.26 -1.63 -13.54
CA ASN A 29 10.71 -2.89 -14.12
C ASN A 29 11.86 -3.44 -13.27
N THR A 30 11.59 -4.48 -12.50
CA THR A 30 12.60 -5.37 -11.94
C THR A 30 12.07 -6.79 -12.12
N ASN A 31 12.74 -7.58 -12.95
CA ASN A 31 12.42 -8.97 -13.24
C ASN A 31 13.02 -9.90 -12.16
N PRO A 32 12.18 -10.58 -11.35
CA PRO A 32 12.50 -11.87 -10.74
C PRO A 32 11.63 -13.00 -11.36
N ILE A 33 11.31 -12.90 -12.66
CA ILE A 33 10.33 -13.76 -13.36
C ILE A 33 10.68 -15.27 -13.33
N LEU A 34 11.87 -15.68 -12.90
CA LEU A 34 12.27 -17.10 -12.87
C LEU A 34 12.02 -17.83 -11.53
N ALA A 35 11.54 -17.16 -10.48
CA ALA A 35 11.35 -17.80 -9.16
C ALA A 35 9.91 -18.28 -8.87
N LEU A 36 8.96 -18.11 -9.79
CA LEU A 36 7.56 -18.49 -9.61
C LEU A 36 7.10 -19.67 -10.46
N GLU A 37 8.02 -20.36 -11.15
CA GLU A 37 7.65 -21.64 -11.75
C GLU A 37 7.45 -22.70 -10.67
N LYS A 38 6.16 -23.01 -10.47
CA LYS A 38 5.62 -24.26 -9.95
C LYS A 38 5.45 -24.35 -8.42
N SER A 39 4.46 -23.62 -7.90
CA SER A 39 3.70 -24.10 -6.74
C SER A 39 2.36 -24.64 -7.24
N ASP A 40 2.29 -25.95 -7.44
CA ASP A 40 1.07 -26.67 -7.81
C ASP A 40 0.14 -26.84 -6.59
N ASN A 41 -1.15 -26.64 -6.85
CA ASN A 41 -2.32 -27.19 -6.14
C ASN A 41 -2.78 -26.51 -4.83
N ASN A 42 -3.26 -25.27 -4.97
CA ASN A 42 -4.52 -24.71 -4.41
C ASN A 42 -4.42 -23.17 -4.26
N GLY A 43 -4.29 -22.48 -5.40
CA GLY A 43 -4.89 -21.17 -5.74
C GLY A 43 -4.66 -19.90 -4.90
N GLU A 44 -4.30 -19.98 -3.63
CA GLU A 44 -4.28 -18.82 -2.72
C GLU A 44 -2.88 -18.22 -2.57
N PHE A 45 -2.80 -16.89 -2.60
CA PHE A 45 -1.57 -16.17 -2.29
C PHE A 45 -1.32 -16.18 -0.78
N THR A 46 -0.69 -17.25 -0.32
CA THR A 46 -0.43 -17.49 1.11
C THR A 46 0.62 -16.53 1.70
N ILE A 47 0.61 -16.38 3.03
CA ILE A 47 1.64 -15.64 3.78
C ILE A 47 3.04 -16.18 3.48
N LEU A 48 3.20 -17.51 3.44
CA LEU A 48 4.49 -18.14 3.16
C LEU A 48 5.00 -17.80 1.75
N ALA A 49 4.13 -17.89 0.74
CA ALA A 49 4.49 -17.55 -0.63
C ALA A 49 4.86 -16.07 -0.77
N ALA A 50 4.09 -15.17 -0.16
CA ALA A 50 4.39 -13.75 -0.15
C ALA A 50 5.71 -13.43 0.57
N LYS A 51 5.96 -14.07 1.72
CA LYS A 51 7.21 -13.95 2.47
C LYS A 51 8.41 -14.39 1.62
N GLN A 52 8.35 -15.58 1.03
CA GLN A 52 9.42 -16.11 0.19
C GLN A 52 9.68 -15.21 -1.02
N TRP A 53 8.62 -14.75 -1.70
CA TRP A 53 8.76 -13.80 -2.81
C TRP A 53 9.41 -12.49 -2.37
N TYR A 54 8.99 -11.94 -1.23
CA TYR A 54 9.51 -10.70 -0.67
C TYR A 54 10.98 -10.82 -0.25
N GLU A 55 11.39 -11.94 0.34
CA GLU A 55 12.77 -12.15 0.78
C GLU A 55 13.71 -12.44 -0.41
N ASN A 56 13.17 -12.93 -1.52
CA ASN A 56 13.94 -13.24 -2.74
C ASN A 56 14.16 -12.04 -3.66
N ILE A 57 13.32 -11.01 -3.61
CA ILE A 57 13.64 -9.77 -4.31
C ILE A 57 14.89 -9.19 -3.63
N GLN A 58 16.02 -9.12 -4.34
CA GLN A 58 17.29 -8.51 -3.88
C GLN A 58 17.12 -6.99 -3.71
N VAL A 59 16.23 -6.60 -2.81
CA VAL A 59 16.08 -5.23 -2.37
C VAL A 59 17.23 -5.02 -1.41
N PRO A 60 18.17 -4.09 -1.69
CA PRO A 60 19.15 -3.71 -0.70
C PRO A 60 18.33 -3.25 0.50
N GLU A 61 18.50 -3.98 1.60
CA GLU A 61 18.08 -3.66 2.96
C GLU A 61 17.30 -2.37 3.04
N ILE A 62 15.97 -2.48 3.21
CA ILE A 62 15.01 -1.36 3.24
C ILE A 62 15.68 -0.19 3.95
N THR A 63 16.09 0.80 3.17
CA THR A 63 16.80 1.95 3.72
C THR A 63 15.75 2.86 4.31
N ASN A 64 15.78 3.06 5.63
CA ASN A 64 14.79 3.82 6.37
C ASN A 64 14.85 5.32 6.02
N ASN A 65 14.29 5.69 4.87
CA ASN A 65 14.15 7.09 4.43
C ASN A 65 12.72 7.62 4.62
N PHE A 66 11.80 6.81 5.15
CA PHE A 66 10.44 7.24 5.47
C PHE A 66 10.32 7.44 6.99
N ALA A 67 9.57 8.46 7.42
CA ALA A 67 9.29 8.73 8.83
C ALA A 67 10.53 8.88 9.75
N GLY A 68 11.47 9.77 9.43
CA GLY A 68 12.54 10.15 10.39
C GLY A 68 13.57 9.06 10.70
N GLY A 69 13.63 8.01 9.88
CA GLY A 69 14.68 7.00 9.86
C GLY A 69 16.08 7.54 9.63
N GLU A 70 17.08 6.86 10.22
CA GLU A 70 18.47 7.04 9.80
C GLU A 70 18.70 6.26 8.49
N GLU A 71 19.34 6.91 7.52
CA GLU A 71 19.69 6.30 6.24
C GLU A 71 20.53 5.04 6.48
N GLY A 72 20.07 3.89 5.97
CA GLY A 72 20.76 2.60 6.09
C GLY A 72 20.21 1.66 7.16
N GLU A 73 19.26 2.09 8.00
CA GLU A 73 18.71 1.19 9.02
C GLU A 73 17.77 0.15 8.41
N LYS A 74 18.04 -1.13 8.68
CA LYS A 74 17.27 -2.26 8.18
C LYS A 74 15.91 -2.35 8.88
N ILE A 75 14.88 -2.55 8.07
CA ILE A 75 13.51 -2.73 8.54
C ILE A 75 13.06 -4.16 8.25
N TYR A 76 12.45 -4.80 9.26
CA TYR A 76 12.00 -6.18 9.19
C TYR A 76 10.47 -6.27 9.31
N PRO A 77 9.75 -6.80 8.30
CA PRO A 77 8.35 -7.16 8.45
C PRO A 77 8.17 -8.25 9.51
N TYR A 78 7.16 -8.09 10.35
CA TYR A 78 6.78 -9.08 11.35
C TYR A 78 5.75 -10.05 10.76
N TRP A 79 6.26 -11.07 10.06
CA TRP A 79 5.43 -12.02 9.32
C TRP A 79 4.46 -12.83 10.19
N ASP A 80 4.74 -13.02 11.48
CA ASP A 80 3.86 -13.74 12.39
C ASP A 80 2.53 -13.01 12.63
N MET A 81 2.49 -11.69 12.40
CA MET A 81 1.28 -10.86 12.43
C MET A 81 0.74 -10.56 11.02
N ALA A 82 1.22 -11.27 9.99
CA ALA A 82 0.76 -11.02 8.64
C ALA A 82 -0.69 -11.46 8.45
N ILE A 83 -1.41 -10.71 7.63
CA ILE A 83 -2.79 -11.00 7.24
C ILE A 83 -2.90 -11.13 5.73
N VAL A 84 -3.86 -11.93 5.27
CA VAL A 84 -4.21 -12.06 3.85
C VAL A 84 -5.57 -11.43 3.62
N ASN A 85 -5.68 -10.60 2.58
CA ASN A 85 -6.95 -10.01 2.15
C ASN A 85 -7.10 -10.16 0.64
N THR A 86 -8.33 -10.39 0.20
CA THR A 86 -8.67 -10.52 -1.23
C THR A 86 -9.79 -9.59 -1.60
N LYS A 87 -9.67 -8.90 -2.74
CA LYS A 87 -10.72 -8.03 -3.28
C LYS A 87 -10.67 -7.99 -4.80
N GLY A 88 -11.69 -8.58 -5.43
CA GLY A 88 -11.74 -8.71 -6.88
C GLY A 88 -10.53 -9.49 -7.40
N ARG A 89 -9.75 -8.90 -8.31
CA ARG A 89 -8.56 -9.53 -8.91
C ARG A 89 -7.30 -9.49 -8.05
N PHE A 90 -7.33 -8.84 -6.89
CA PHE A 90 -6.14 -8.61 -6.08
C PHE A 90 -6.16 -9.44 -4.80
N GLU A 91 -5.00 -10.00 -4.48
CA GLU A 91 -4.67 -10.61 -3.19
C GLU A 91 -3.53 -9.82 -2.55
N ALA A 92 -3.68 -9.44 -1.29
CA ALA A 92 -2.69 -8.67 -0.54
C ALA A 92 -2.30 -9.43 0.73
N VAL A 93 -1.00 -9.67 0.89
CA VAL A 93 -0.42 -10.09 2.17
C VAL A 93 0.22 -8.87 2.82
N GLU A 94 -0.15 -8.60 4.06
CA GLU A 94 0.29 -7.40 4.78
C GLU A 94 0.93 -7.79 6.10
N ALA A 95 2.19 -7.40 6.29
CA ALA A 95 2.93 -7.63 7.52
C ALA A 95 3.24 -6.30 8.20
N PRO A 96 2.88 -6.11 9.49
CA PRO A 96 3.31 -4.96 10.26
C PRO A 96 4.83 -4.84 10.27
N ILE A 97 5.34 -3.62 10.38
CA ILE A 97 6.76 -3.38 10.48
C ILE A 97 7.13 -3.17 11.95
N ILE A 98 8.18 -3.85 12.43
CA ILE A 98 8.78 -3.52 13.74
C ILE A 98 9.58 -2.22 13.57
N VAL A 99 8.90 -1.10 13.72
CA VAL A 99 9.52 0.23 13.75
C VAL A 99 9.87 0.59 15.19
N LYS A 100 11.08 1.12 15.40
CA LYS A 100 11.36 1.83 16.67
C LYS A 100 10.42 3.04 16.77
N LYS A 101 10.02 3.38 17.99
CA LYS A 101 9.09 4.48 18.33
C LYS A 101 9.29 5.79 17.56
N ARG A 102 10.55 6.14 17.28
CA ARG A 102 10.93 7.39 16.61
C ARG A 102 10.55 7.45 15.11
N TYR A 103 9.98 6.37 14.55
CA TYR A 103 9.76 6.24 13.11
C TYR A 103 8.30 6.10 12.67
N ILE A 104 7.36 6.49 13.51
CA ILE A 104 5.94 6.50 13.16
C ILE A 104 5.55 7.95 12.93
N ASN A 105 5.10 8.28 11.72
CA ASN A 105 4.53 9.60 11.50
C ASN A 105 3.20 9.69 12.26
N VAL A 106 3.06 10.77 13.03
CA VAL A 106 1.88 11.04 13.82
C VAL A 106 1.38 12.44 13.52
N ASP A 107 0.08 12.67 13.65
CA ASP A 107 -0.45 14.02 13.49
C ASP A 107 0.03 14.93 14.64
N SER A 108 -0.03 16.24 14.42
CA SER A 108 0.51 17.23 15.36
C SER A 108 -0.12 17.18 16.75
N LEU A 109 -1.40 16.82 16.86
CA LEU A 109 -2.10 16.72 18.15
C LEU A 109 -1.69 15.45 18.87
N THR A 110 -1.60 14.34 18.13
CA THR A 110 -1.06 13.08 18.64
C THR A 110 0.35 13.24 19.17
N TYR A 111 1.23 13.92 18.43
CA TYR A 111 2.59 14.23 18.88
C TYR A 111 2.62 14.96 20.22
N LYS A 112 1.76 15.98 20.40
CA LYS A 112 1.73 16.80 21.63
C LYS A 112 1.17 16.06 22.84
N LYS A 113 0.21 15.17 22.63
CA LYS A 113 -0.47 14.41 23.68
C LYS A 113 0.15 13.03 23.92
N TRP A 114 1.29 12.76 23.29
CA TRP A 114 1.93 11.45 23.30
C TRP A 114 2.51 11.14 24.68
N ASP A 115 1.81 10.32 25.46
CA ASP A 115 2.36 9.72 26.67
C ASP A 115 2.92 8.32 26.35
N MET A 116 4.08 8.00 26.91
CA MET A 116 4.95 6.95 26.42
C MET A 116 4.52 5.54 26.83
N ASP A 117 3.97 4.79 25.88
CA ASP A 117 4.27 3.38 25.60
C ASP A 117 3.82 3.12 24.16
N ILE A 118 4.58 2.34 23.37
CA ILE A 118 4.15 2.00 22.01
C ILE A 118 2.92 1.09 22.15
N LYS A 119 1.72 1.67 22.08
CA LYS A 119 0.50 0.87 21.97
C LYS A 119 0.59 0.06 20.69
N THR A 120 0.23 -1.22 20.77
CA THR A 120 0.21 -2.18 19.65
C THR A 120 -0.46 -1.60 18.40
N ASP A 121 -1.46 -0.74 18.57
CA ASP A 121 -2.16 -0.02 17.51
C ASP A 121 -1.22 0.77 16.57
N TYR A 122 -0.18 1.41 17.10
CA TYR A 122 0.77 2.16 16.28
C TYR A 122 1.73 1.25 15.52
N ALA A 123 2.08 0.08 16.06
CA ALA A 123 2.84 -0.92 15.32
C ALA A 123 2.05 -1.45 14.10
N LEU A 124 0.72 -1.41 14.15
CA LEU A 124 -0.16 -1.79 13.05
C LEU A 124 -0.37 -0.67 12.02
N ALA A 125 0.13 0.54 12.28
CA ALA A 125 -0.02 1.69 11.38
C ALA A 125 0.87 1.62 10.14
N VAL A 126 2.00 0.91 10.24
CA VAL A 126 2.99 0.78 9.16
C VAL A 126 3.10 -0.67 8.76
N LYS A 127 2.88 -0.97 7.47
CA LYS A 127 2.83 -2.32 6.93
C LYS A 127 3.64 -2.42 5.64
N ILE A 128 4.34 -3.54 5.47
CA ILE A 128 4.74 -3.99 4.14
C ILE A 128 3.53 -4.68 3.51
N VAL A 129 3.23 -4.30 2.29
CA VAL A 129 2.18 -4.91 1.46
C VAL A 129 2.87 -5.65 0.33
N VAL A 130 2.57 -6.94 0.19
CA VAL A 130 2.87 -7.73 -1.00
C VAL A 130 1.55 -7.95 -1.73
N LEU A 131 1.43 -7.35 -2.91
CA LEU A 131 0.21 -7.37 -3.71
C LEU A 131 0.42 -8.24 -4.94
N LYS A 132 -0.45 -9.24 -5.10
CA LYS A 132 -0.57 -10.05 -6.32
C LYS A 132 -1.79 -9.63 -7.11
N ASP A 133 -1.60 -9.48 -8.41
CA ASP A 133 -2.68 -9.34 -9.38
C ASP A 133 -2.92 -10.69 -10.06
N ASN A 134 -4.09 -11.30 -9.84
CA ASN A 134 -4.40 -12.63 -10.35
C ASN A 134 -4.69 -12.69 -11.85
N VAL A 135 -4.90 -11.55 -12.51
CA VAL A 135 -5.12 -11.51 -13.95
C VAL A 135 -3.79 -11.44 -14.70
N THR A 136 -2.81 -10.69 -14.18
CA THR A 136 -1.49 -10.53 -14.82
C THR A 136 -0.40 -11.40 -14.20
N ASN A 137 -0.69 -12.06 -13.08
CA ASN A 137 0.30 -12.72 -12.21
C ASN A 137 1.44 -11.81 -11.74
N HIS A 138 1.27 -10.49 -11.82
CA HIS A 138 2.28 -9.54 -11.38
C HIS A 138 2.23 -9.40 -9.86
N VAL A 139 3.39 -9.56 -9.22
CA VAL A 139 3.57 -9.36 -7.77
C VAL A 139 4.43 -8.13 -7.56
N ARG A 140 4.01 -7.26 -6.64
CA ARG A 140 4.75 -6.05 -6.25
C ARG A 140 4.68 -5.83 -4.75
N SER A 141 5.64 -5.10 -4.21
CA SER A 141 5.68 -4.72 -2.81
C SER A 141 5.93 -3.24 -2.59
N PHE A 142 5.36 -2.73 -1.51
CA PHE A 142 5.47 -1.33 -1.09
C PHE A 142 5.13 -1.21 0.40
N ILE A 143 5.43 -0.06 0.99
CA ILE A 143 5.10 0.27 2.37
C ILE A 143 3.81 1.07 2.37
N MET A 144 2.88 0.73 3.25
CA MET A 144 1.70 1.52 3.57
C MET A 144 1.85 2.05 4.99
N GLU A 145 1.63 3.35 5.16
CA GLU A 145 1.58 4.00 6.47
C GLU A 145 0.25 4.73 6.66
N ILE A 146 -0.34 4.59 7.85
CA ILE A 146 -1.56 5.28 8.26
C ILE A 146 -1.21 6.26 9.38
N VAL A 147 -1.36 7.55 9.08
CA VAL A 147 -1.26 8.64 10.05
C VAL A 147 -2.68 9.04 10.43
N GLY A 148 -3.24 8.34 11.42
CA GLY A 148 -4.56 8.66 11.96
C GLY A 148 -4.55 9.97 12.75
N THR A 149 -5.69 10.66 12.84
CA THR A 149 -5.85 11.75 13.81
C THR A 149 -5.83 11.20 15.23
N TYR A 150 -5.49 12.04 16.20
CA TYR A 150 -5.51 11.68 17.62
C TYR A 150 -6.82 11.00 18.03
N GLU A 151 -7.96 11.60 17.69
CA GLU A 151 -9.28 11.09 18.03
C GLU A 151 -9.55 9.71 17.39
N TYR A 152 -9.07 9.50 16.16
CA TYR A 152 -9.18 8.22 15.49
C TYR A 152 -8.30 7.15 16.13
N MET A 153 -7.04 7.50 16.42
CA MET A 153 -6.10 6.59 17.07
C MET A 153 -6.59 6.17 18.46
N GLN A 154 -7.28 7.04 19.19
CA GLN A 154 -7.88 6.71 20.49
C GLN A 154 -8.98 5.63 20.41
N LYS A 155 -9.59 5.40 19.25
CA LYS A 155 -10.59 4.34 19.07
C LYS A 155 -9.96 2.94 19.05
N GLY A 156 -8.65 2.84 18.82
CA GLY A 156 -7.95 1.55 18.69
C GLY A 156 -8.40 0.71 17.49
N THR A 157 -9.02 1.32 16.47
CA THR A 157 -9.56 0.60 15.29
C THR A 157 -8.63 0.56 14.10
N ILE A 158 -7.39 1.07 14.22
CA ILE A 158 -6.44 1.16 13.11
C ILE A 158 -6.16 -0.19 12.45
N TYR A 159 -6.18 -1.29 13.22
CA TYR A 159 -6.00 -2.66 12.74
C TYR A 159 -7.02 -3.07 11.66
N LYS A 160 -8.20 -2.43 11.62
CA LYS A 160 -9.24 -2.66 10.61
C LYS A 160 -8.85 -2.17 9.22
N ASN A 161 -7.86 -1.29 9.12
CA ASN A 161 -7.36 -0.79 7.85
C ASN A 161 -6.30 -1.72 7.29
N ASN A 162 -6.42 -2.04 6.02
CA ASN A 162 -5.47 -2.84 5.28
C ASN A 162 -5.35 -2.26 3.86
N TYR A 163 -4.61 -2.84 2.93
CA TYR A 163 -4.42 -2.24 1.61
C TYR A 163 -5.74 -2.18 0.80
N LEU A 164 -6.56 -3.23 0.88
CA LEU A 164 -7.76 -3.42 0.04
C LEU A 164 -9.05 -2.87 0.68
N PHE A 165 -9.04 -2.69 2.01
CA PHE A 165 -10.17 -2.25 2.81
C PHE A 165 -9.78 -1.09 3.73
N ARG A 166 -10.70 -0.15 3.95
CA ARG A 166 -10.52 0.98 4.87
C ARG A 166 -11.63 0.95 5.90
N ASP A 167 -11.29 1.33 7.13
CA ASP A 167 -12.26 1.57 8.19
C ASP A 167 -13.25 2.67 7.71
N PRO A 168 -14.56 2.44 7.76
CA PRO A 168 -15.57 3.45 7.43
C PRO A 168 -15.45 4.74 8.26
N GLU A 169 -14.77 4.68 9.41
CA GLU A 169 -14.53 5.84 10.27
C GLU A 169 -13.12 6.41 10.16
N LEU A 170 -12.31 5.97 9.20
CA LEU A 170 -10.93 6.45 9.05
C LEU A 170 -10.90 7.98 8.90
N GLU A 171 -10.16 8.61 9.80
CA GLU A 171 -9.81 10.03 9.81
C GLU A 171 -8.30 10.16 9.86
N GLY A 172 -7.71 10.81 8.86
CA GLY A 172 -6.25 10.99 8.79
C GLY A 172 -5.70 10.87 7.38
N ILE A 173 -4.49 10.34 7.27
CA ILE A 173 -3.73 10.23 6.03
C ILE A 173 -3.27 8.79 5.83
N VAL A 174 -3.33 8.29 4.60
CA VAL A 174 -2.69 7.05 4.20
C VAL A 174 -1.64 7.35 3.14
N MET A 175 -0.39 6.97 3.42
CA MET A 175 0.77 7.17 2.57
C MET A 175 1.28 5.84 2.04
N PHE A 176 1.84 5.87 0.84
CA PHE A 176 2.48 4.73 0.22
C PHE A 176 3.91 5.07 -0.18
N TYR A 177 4.84 4.16 0.08
CA TYR A 177 6.25 4.33 -0.22
C TYR A 177 6.81 3.10 -0.92
N THR A 178 7.83 3.31 -1.73
CA THR A 178 8.69 2.21 -2.19
C THR A 178 9.37 1.56 -0.99
N LEU A 179 9.89 0.36 -1.15
CA LEU A 179 10.72 -0.29 -0.11
C LEU A 179 12.02 0.49 0.21
N LYS A 180 12.37 1.53 -0.56
CA LYS A 180 13.48 2.44 -0.25
C LYS A 180 13.02 3.73 0.44
N GLY A 181 11.78 3.77 0.93
CA GLY A 181 11.19 4.93 1.59
C GLY A 181 10.83 6.09 0.67
N LYS A 182 11.00 5.98 -0.66
CA LYS A 182 10.56 7.04 -1.58
C LYS A 182 9.03 7.09 -1.65
N PRO A 183 8.39 8.26 -1.52
CA PRO A 183 6.95 8.39 -1.65
C PRO A 183 6.47 7.93 -3.03
N ILE A 184 5.40 7.12 -3.05
CA ILE A 184 4.69 6.67 -4.25
C ILE A 184 3.43 7.50 -4.44
N ASN A 185 2.56 7.58 -3.41
CA ASN A 185 1.29 8.30 -3.45
C ASN A 185 0.77 8.50 -2.02
N GLY A 186 -0.28 9.31 -1.84
CA GLY A 186 -0.89 9.54 -0.53
C GLY A 186 -2.26 10.21 -0.61
N TRP A 187 -3.13 9.88 0.35
CA TRP A 187 -4.51 10.33 0.37
C TRP A 187 -4.93 10.76 1.78
N ARG A 188 -5.68 11.84 1.88
CA ARG A 188 -6.37 12.26 3.10
C ARG A 188 -7.76 11.65 3.13
N TYR A 189 -8.12 11.12 4.29
CA TYR A 189 -9.41 10.53 4.58
C TYR A 189 -10.18 11.37 5.59
N ALA A 190 -11.50 11.44 5.38
CA ALA A 190 -12.47 11.84 6.39
C ALA A 190 -13.69 10.92 6.31
N ARG A 191 -14.09 10.36 7.45
CA ARG A 191 -15.17 9.36 7.59
C ARG A 191 -15.04 8.24 6.55
N GLY A 192 -13.85 7.65 6.46
CA GLY A 192 -13.56 6.53 5.56
C GLY A 192 -13.49 6.89 4.08
N LYS A 193 -13.70 8.16 3.69
CA LYS A 193 -13.70 8.62 2.30
C LYS A 193 -12.47 9.44 1.99
N ILE A 194 -11.93 9.25 0.80
CA ILE A 194 -10.86 10.10 0.26
C ILE A 194 -11.42 11.49 0.02
N ILE A 195 -10.80 12.50 0.63
CA ILE A 195 -11.16 13.92 0.46
C ILE A 195 -10.09 14.74 -0.25
N LYS A 196 -8.84 14.27 -0.28
CA LYS A 196 -7.73 14.98 -0.92
C LYS A 196 -6.60 14.03 -1.31
N LYS A 197 -5.97 14.26 -2.46
CA LYS A 197 -4.70 13.65 -2.87
C LYS A 197 -3.54 14.47 -2.30
N ILE A 198 -2.52 13.81 -1.75
CA ILE A 198 -1.38 14.45 -1.08
C ILE A 198 -0.12 14.39 -1.97
N LEU A 199 0.12 13.25 -2.60
CA LEU A 199 1.27 13.01 -3.48
C LEU A 199 0.79 12.55 -4.88
N PRO A 200 1.55 12.75 -5.96
CA PRO A 200 1.20 12.37 -7.33
C PRO A 200 1.11 10.86 -7.57
#